data_AF-A0A933A7J1-F1
#
_entry.id   AF-A0A933A7J1-F1
#
_cell.length_a   1.000
_cell.length_b   1.000
_cell.length_c   1.000
_cell.angle_alpha   90.00
_cell.angle_beta   90.00
_cell.angle_gamma   90.00
#
_symmetry.space_group_name_H-M   'P 1'
#
loop_
_entity.id
_entity.type
_entity.pdbx_description
1 polymer ?
#
loop_
_entity_poly.entity_id
_entity_poly.type
_entity_poly.pdbx_seq_one_letter_code
_entity_poly.pdbx_strand_id
1 'polypeptide(L)'
;MTIHIDENNLKSGVLGLVLALVEVIRDALRIQALKRMDGGSLSEEECERLGKALMELDIAIEEIKEAQGVTESVQAVRDGLDDIVGDIIERLINPETWPDKAGVRG
;
A
#
# COMPACT_ATOMS: atom_id res chain seq x y z
N MET A 1 -20.35 -4.68 -16.67
CA MET A 1 -19.42 -5.62 -16.03
C MET A 1 -19.15 -5.09 -14.63
N THR A 2 -19.73 -5.71 -13.61
CA THR A 2 -19.53 -5.35 -12.21
C THR A 2 -18.24 -6.00 -11.75
N ILE A 3 -17.24 -5.19 -11.42
CA ILE A 3 -15.99 -5.66 -10.83
C ILE A 3 -16.34 -6.18 -9.43
N HIS A 4 -16.26 -7.49 -9.23
CA HIS A 4 -16.37 -8.08 -7.89
C HIS A 4 -15.03 -7.91 -7.20
N ILE A 5 -14.91 -6.83 -6.42
CA ILE A 5 -13.77 -6.61 -5.55
C ILE A 5 -14.10 -7.27 -4.21
N ASP A 6 -13.28 -8.21 -3.77
CA ASP A 6 -13.34 -8.68 -2.39
C ASP A 6 -12.97 -7.50 -1.47
N GLU A 7 -13.97 -6.98 -0.75
CA GLU A 7 -13.80 -5.83 0.13
C GLU A 7 -12.71 -6.05 1.20
N ASN A 8 -12.46 -7.30 1.60
CA ASN A 8 -11.42 -7.60 2.59
C ASN A 8 -10.03 -7.48 1.96
N ASN A 9 -9.84 -7.98 0.73
CA ASN A 9 -8.57 -7.85 0.00
C ASN A 9 -8.25 -6.37 -0.31
N LEU A 10 -9.26 -5.58 -0.72
CA LEU A 10 -9.07 -4.15 -0.97
C LEU A 10 -8.66 -3.37 0.29
N LYS A 11 -9.29 -3.64 1.44
CA LYS A 11 -8.97 -2.99 2.71
C LYS A 11 -7.52 -3.27 3.13
N SER A 12 -7.08 -4.53 3.02
CA SER A 12 -5.70 -4.93 3.33
C SER A 12 -4.69 -4.32 2.38
N GLY A 13 -4.98 -4.27 1.08
CA GLY A 13 -4.11 -3.64 0.07
C GLY A 13 -3.94 -2.13 0.30
N VAL A 14 -5.03 -1.41 0.57
CA VAL A 14 -4.98 0.04 0.86
C VAL A 14 -4.21 0.31 2.16
N LEU A 15 -4.43 -0.51 3.20
CA LEU A 15 -3.71 -0.35 4.45
C LEU A 15 -2.22 -0.60 4.30
N GLY A 16 -1.82 -1.60 3.51
CA GLY A 16 -0.42 -1.85 3.16
C GLY A 16 0.22 -0.66 2.43
N LEU A 17 -0.50 -0.03 1.50
CA LEU A 17 -0.03 1.18 0.82
C LEU A 17 0.14 2.38 1.77
N VAL A 18 -0.83 2.60 2.67
CA VAL A 18 -0.75 3.65 3.68
C VAL A 18 0.43 3.41 4.61
N LEU A 19 0.62 2.16 5.05
CA LEU A 19 1.73 1.78 5.91
C LEU A 19 3.07 2.05 5.23
N ALA A 20 3.24 1.64 3.98
CA ALA A 20 4.44 1.91 3.19
C ALA A 20 4.72 3.42 3.06
N LEU A 21 3.68 4.23 2.84
CA LEU A 21 3.82 5.69 2.79
C LEU A 21 4.26 6.27 4.14
N VAL A 22 3.68 5.81 5.24
CA VAL A 22 4.04 6.24 6.59
C VAL A 22 5.51 5.91 6.89
N GLU A 23 6.00 4.75 6.45
CA GLU A 23 7.42 4.38 6.61
C GLU A 23 8.36 5.32 5.86
N VAL A 24 8.02 5.68 4.62
CA VAL A 24 8.79 6.65 3.83
C VAL A 24 8.82 8.01 4.52
N ILE A 25 7.67 8.47 5.03
CA ILE A 25 7.58 9.74 5.77
C ILE A 25 8.43 9.69 7.03
N ARG A 26 8.34 8.61 7.82
CA ARG A 26 9.16 8.40 9.02
C ARG A 26 10.65 8.50 8.70
N ASP A 27 11.10 7.84 7.64
CA ASP A 27 12.52 7.83 7.29
C ASP A 27 12.99 9.23 6.84
N ALA A 28 12.14 9.95 6.10
CA ALA A 28 12.40 11.36 5.77
C ALA A 28 12.48 12.24 7.03
N LEU A 29 11.60 12.03 8.02
CA LEU A 29 11.62 12.75 9.29
C LEU A 29 12.90 12.48 10.07
N ARG A 30 13.40 11.23 10.12
CA ARG A 30 14.68 10.89 10.76
C ARG A 30 15.85 11.62 10.11
N ILE A 31 15.91 11.63 8.78
CA ILE A 31 16.97 12.34 8.05
C ILE A 31 16.92 13.84 8.35
N GLN A 32 15.73 14.43 8.41
CA GLN A 32 15.58 15.85 8.77
C GLN A 32 15.94 16.12 10.23
N ALA A 33 15.57 15.22 11.15
CA ALA A 33 15.91 15.32 12.56
C ALA A 33 17.43 15.37 12.73
N LEU A 34 18.15 14.43 12.13
CA LEU A 34 19.62 14.41 12.13
C LEU A 34 20.21 15.71 11.59
N LYS A 35 19.74 16.19 10.44
CA LYS A 35 20.20 17.47 9.87
C LYS A 35 19.96 18.66 10.81
N ARG A 36 18.83 18.69 11.52
CA ARG A 36 18.50 19.77 12.45
C ARG A 36 19.35 19.72 13.72
N MET A 37 19.66 18.51 14.20
CA MET A 37 20.54 18.26 15.34
C MET A 37 21.98 18.67 15.00
N ASP A 38 22.52 18.18 13.88
CA ASP A 38 23.88 18.51 13.42
C ASP A 38 24.05 20.00 13.11
N GLY A 39 22.99 20.62 12.58
CA GLY A 39 22.96 22.05 12.28
C GLY A 39 22.78 22.96 13.51
N GLY A 40 22.63 22.40 14.72
CA GLY A 40 22.43 23.17 15.95
C GLY A 40 21.14 23.99 15.97
N SER A 41 20.16 23.63 15.13
CA SER A 41 18.88 24.33 14.99
C SER A 41 17.85 23.94 16.06
N LEU A 42 18.20 22.99 16.93
CA LEU A 42 17.40 22.48 18.03
C LEU A 42 18.21 22.55 19.31
N SER A 43 17.57 22.95 20.40
CA SER A 43 18.09 22.80 21.76
C SER A 43 18.14 21.33 22.19
N GLU A 44 18.88 21.03 23.26
CA GLU A 44 19.00 19.67 23.81
C GLU A 44 17.64 19.08 24.21
N GLU A 45 16.79 19.87 24.87
CA GLU A 45 15.42 19.45 25.22
C GLU A 45 14.55 19.17 23.98
N GLU A 46 14.70 19.95 22.91
CA GLU A 46 13.97 19.72 21.66
C GLU A 46 14.46 18.46 20.94
N CYS A 47 15.76 18.18 20.99
CA CYS A 47 16.34 16.94 20.47
C CYS A 47 15.79 15.71 21.21
N GLU A 48 15.72 15.74 22.54
CA GLU A 48 15.16 14.65 23.34
C GLU A 48 13.68 14.42 23.03
N ARG A 49 12.89 15.50 22.99
CA ARG A 49 11.46 15.42 22.65
C ARG A 49 11.23 14.87 21.25
N LEU A 50 12.03 15.28 20.28
CA LEU A 50 11.96 14.80 18.90
C LEU A 50 12.34 13.31 18.82
N GLY A 51 13.42 12.90 19.51
CA GLY A 51 13.83 11.51 19.57
C GLY A 51 12.75 10.61 20.16
N LYS A 52 12.12 11.04 21.26
CA LYS A 52 11.00 10.33 21.89
C LYS A 52 9.80 10.19 20.93
N ALA A 53 9.41 11.27 20.26
CA ALA A 53 8.30 11.22 19.31
C ALA A 53 8.56 10.27 18.13
N LEU A 54 9.81 10.21 17.63
CA LEU A 54 10.18 9.27 16.58
C LEU A 54 10.15 7.82 17.06
N MET A 55 10.58 7.54 18.29
CA MET A 55 10.48 6.20 18.89
C MET A 55 9.02 5.78 19.09
N GLU A 56 8.15 6.67 19.56
CA GLU A 56 6.71 6.38 19.70
C GLU A 56 6.06 6.09 18.35
N LEU A 57 6.45 6.83 17.30
CA LEU A 57 6.00 6.56 15.93
C LEU A 57 6.45 5.18 15.44
N ASP A 58 7.68 4.76 15.74
CA ASP A 58 8.18 3.44 15.39
C ASP A 58 7.38 2.30 16.03
N ILE A 59 7.11 2.43 17.32
CA ILE A 59 6.31 1.45 18.07
C ILE A 59 4.92 1.35 17.46
N ALA A 60 4.26 2.48 17.21
CA ALA A 60 2.91 2.49 16.63
C ALA A 60 2.87 1.84 15.23
N ILE A 61 3.89 2.07 14.40
CA ILE A 61 3.99 1.44 13.08
C ILE A 61 4.14 -0.07 13.22
N GLU A 62 4.97 -0.54 14.15
CA GLU A 62 5.20 -1.97 14.36
C GLU A 62 3.95 -2.67 14.92
N GLU A 63 3.26 -2.05 15.87
CA GLU A 63 1.98 -2.56 16.40
C GLU A 63 0.91 -2.69 15.29
N ILE A 64 0.85 -1.72 14.38
CA ILE A 64 -0.07 -1.76 13.23
C ILE A 64 0.32 -2.91 12.28
N LYS A 65 1.61 -3.14 12.05
CA LYS A 65 2.08 -4.27 11.23
C LYS A 65 1.72 -5.60 11.86
N GLU A 66 2.00 -5.78 13.14
CA GLU A 66 1.68 -7.01 13.87
C GLU A 66 0.18 -7.30 13.84
N ALA A 67 -0.66 -6.28 14.07
CA ALA A 67 -2.11 -6.40 14.02
C ALA A 67 -2.65 -6.77 12.62
N GLN A 68 -1.87 -6.58 11.56
CA GLN A 68 -2.29 -6.79 10.17
C GLN A 68 -1.65 -7.99 9.49
N GLY A 69 -0.74 -8.71 10.15
CA GLY A 69 -0.11 -9.92 9.57
C GLY A 69 0.52 -9.65 8.20
N VAL A 70 1.40 -8.64 8.09
CA VAL A 70 1.91 -8.03 6.83
C VAL A 70 2.50 -9.00 5.79
N THR A 71 2.69 -10.28 6.11
CA THR A 71 3.04 -11.30 5.14
C THR A 71 1.86 -11.73 4.24
N GLU A 72 0.61 -11.57 4.69
CA GLU A 72 -0.59 -12.00 3.96
C GLU A 72 -1.07 -10.96 2.93
N SER A 73 -0.82 -9.67 3.17
CA SER A 73 -1.37 -8.56 2.37
C SER A 73 -0.73 -8.38 0.99
N VAL A 74 0.60 -8.58 0.86
CA VAL A 74 1.29 -8.45 -0.44
C VAL A 74 0.96 -9.65 -1.33
N GLN A 75 0.84 -10.84 -0.74
CA GLN A 75 0.43 -12.03 -1.46
C GLN A 75 -1.02 -11.89 -1.93
N ALA A 76 -1.93 -11.37 -1.11
CA ALA A 76 -3.32 -11.12 -1.51
C ALA A 76 -3.46 -10.10 -2.66
N VAL A 77 -2.63 -9.05 -2.68
CA VAL A 77 -2.60 -8.09 -3.80
C VAL A 77 -2.04 -8.74 -5.07
N ARG A 78 -1.02 -9.59 -4.93
CA ARG A 78 -0.43 -10.33 -6.04
C ARG A 78 -1.40 -11.35 -6.61
N ASP A 79 -2.08 -12.11 -5.76
CA ASP A 79 -3.09 -13.09 -6.15
C ASP A 79 -4.25 -12.39 -6.89
N GLY A 80 -4.71 -11.23 -6.38
CA GLY A 80 -5.73 -10.43 -7.07
C GLY A 80 -5.28 -9.85 -8.41
N LEU A 81 -3.98 -9.59 -8.60
CA LEU A 81 -3.43 -9.15 -9.89
C LEU A 81 -3.28 -10.32 -10.87
N ASP A 82 -2.86 -11.49 -10.40
CA ASP A 82 -2.74 -12.70 -11.22
C ASP A 82 -4.11 -13.13 -11.80
N ASP A 83 -5.19 -13.00 -11.01
CA ASP A 83 -6.55 -13.26 -11.47
C ASP A 83 -6.97 -12.31 -12.61
N ILE A 84 -6.70 -11.00 -12.47
CA ILE A 84 -7.05 -9.99 -13.49
C ILE A 84 -6.23 -10.18 -14.77
N VAL A 85 -4.96 -10.55 -14.64
CA VAL A 85 -4.07 -10.78 -15.79
C VAL A 85 -4.50 -12.02 -16.56
N GLY A 86 -4.98 -13.07 -15.89
CA GLY A 86 -5.53 -14.27 -16.54
C GLY A 86 -6.66 -13.96 -17.51
N ASP A 87 -7.64 -13.17 -17.07
CA ASP A 87 -8.82 -12.77 -17.86
C ASP A 87 -8.45 -11.94 -19.11
N ILE A 88 -7.43 -11.08 -18.98
CA ILE A 88 -6.99 -10.22 -20.09
C ILE A 88 -6.20 -11.04 -21.12
N ILE A 89 -5.34 -11.96 -20.66
CA ILE A 89 -4.58 -12.84 -21.55
C ILE A 89 -5.51 -13.76 -22.35
N GLU A 90 -6.53 -14.34 -21.71
CA GLU A 90 -7.48 -15.22 -22.38
C GLU A 90 -8.27 -14.49 -23.47
N ARG A 91 -8.67 -13.24 -23.22
CA ARG A 91 -9.34 -12.37 -24.21
C ARG A 91 -8.46 -11.96 -25.38
N LEU A 92 -7.15 -11.82 -25.17
CA LEU A 92 -6.20 -11.48 -26.23
C LEU A 92 -5.85 -12.69 -27.10
N ILE A 93 -5.84 -13.89 -26.51
CA ILE A 93 -5.54 -15.14 -27.22
C ILE A 93 -6.76 -15.66 -27.99
N ASN A 94 -7.99 -15.39 -27.53
CA ASN A 94 -9.21 -15.91 -28.14
C ASN A 94 -10.19 -14.80 -28.58
N PRO A 95 -9.97 -14.16 -29.75
CA PRO A 95 -10.78 -13.03 -30.22
C PRO A 95 -12.21 -13.40 -30.67
N GLU A 96 -12.56 -14.68 -30.75
CA GLU A 96 -13.85 -15.18 -31.28
C GLU A 96 -15.00 -15.12 -30.26
N THR A 97 -14.77 -14.72 -28.99
CA THR A 97 -15.83 -14.64 -27.96
C THR A 97 -16.56 -13.28 -27.92
N TRP A 98 -16.49 -12.49 -28.99
CA TRP A 98 -17.31 -11.28 -29.09
C TRP A 98 -18.78 -11.71 -29.26
N PRO A 99 -19.71 -11.33 -28.36
CA PRO A 99 -21.13 -11.54 -28.65
C PRO A 99 -21.47 -10.62 -29.82
N ASP A 100 -21.52 -11.23 -31.00
CA ASP A 100 -22.01 -10.61 -32.21
C ASP A 100 -23.46 -10.17 -31.96
N LYS A 101 -23.59 -8.90 -31.59
CA LYS A 101 -24.86 -8.17 -31.61
C LYS A 101 -24.87 -7.21 -32.79
N ALA A 102 -24.43 -7.68 -33.96
CA ALA A 102 -24.89 -7.17 -35.24
C ALA A 102 -26.11 -7.98 -35.70
N GLY A 103 -27.26 -7.70 -35.09
CA GLY A 103 -28.56 -8.29 -35.44
C GLY A 103 -29.59 -7.23 -35.82
N VAL A 104 -29.21 -6.30 -36.72
CA VAL A 104 -30.19 -5.50 -37.47
C VAL A 104 -30.66 -6.34 -38.65
N ARG A 105 -31.89 -6.88 -38.57
CA ARG A 105 -32.93 -6.94 -39.62
C ARG A 105 -33.98 -8.01 -39.30
N GLY A 106 -35.25 -7.61 -39.39
CA GLY A 106 -36.45 -8.43 -39.26
C GLY A 106 -37.60 -7.60 -38.74
#